data_AF-A0A7Y6PY11-F1
#
_entry.id   AF-A0A7Y6PY11-F1
#
_cell.length_a   1.000
_cell.length_b   1.000
_cell.length_c   1.000
_cell.angle_alpha   90.00
_cell.angle_beta   90.00
_cell.angle_gamma   90.00
#
_symmetry.space_group_name_H-M   'P 1'
#
loop_
_entity.id
_entity.type
_entity.pdbx_description
1 polymer ?
#
loop_
_entity_poly.entity_id
_entity_poly.type
_entity_poly.pdbx_seq_one_letter_code
_entity_poly.pdbx_strand_id
1 'polypeptide(L)'
;MTARKDFKRLVRERMARTGESYMIAARHVRADAGDAPGDDPGADPGVDEAGDPEADAGDDPAREPAVPVLEMIDLAEVAEPLGFRCRVVIQPSLAERVDAATALARLRDVLLATTMDRAFEMMRSVVLRGLRPRIRLVAENFEDVGRFVVRAAHGIAGVSEAGHMLALTIDGKRGPAHVLFALQLTPDFVQTDREPCLILTDPGSHTVDALRGLVHSVTENLTPR
;
A
#
# COMPACT_ATOMS: atom_id res chain seq x y z
N MET A 1 -34.69 -25.30 7.18
CA MET A 1 -33.39 -24.60 7.12
C MET A 1 -33.43 -23.67 5.92
N THR A 2 -32.88 -22.47 6.01
CA THR A 2 -32.90 -21.50 4.90
C THR A 2 -31.65 -21.68 4.02
N ALA A 3 -31.78 -21.62 2.70
CA ALA A 3 -30.68 -21.79 1.72
C ALA A 3 -29.39 -21.00 2.07
N ARG A 4 -29.53 -19.80 2.67
CA ARG A 4 -28.39 -18.99 3.15
C ARG A 4 -27.56 -19.64 4.28
N LYS A 5 -28.20 -20.40 5.18
CA LYS A 5 -27.50 -21.12 6.26
C LYS A 5 -26.70 -22.30 5.71
N ASP A 6 -27.23 -22.96 4.68
CA ASP A 6 -26.57 -24.09 4.04
C ASP A 6 -25.34 -23.65 3.22
N PHE A 7 -25.41 -22.51 2.52
CA PHE A 7 -24.25 -21.96 1.81
C PHE A 7 -23.05 -21.70 2.73
N LYS A 8 -23.26 -20.99 3.84
CA LYS A 8 -22.17 -20.65 4.78
C LYS A 8 -21.55 -21.90 5.42
N ARG A 9 -22.35 -22.94 5.65
CA ARG A 9 -21.86 -24.24 6.15
C ARG A 9 -20.95 -24.90 5.11
N LEU A 10 -21.40 -24.99 3.86
CA LEU A 10 -20.64 -25.61 2.77
C LEU A 10 -19.30 -24.90 2.50
N VAL A 11 -19.28 -23.56 2.54
CA VAL A 11 -18.03 -22.80 2.37
C VAL A 11 -17.03 -23.09 3.48
N ARG A 12 -17.48 -23.13 4.76
CA ARG A 12 -16.61 -23.44 5.89
C ARG A 12 -16.06 -24.86 5.84
N GLU A 13 -16.91 -25.82 5.45
CA GLU A 13 -16.53 -27.22 5.34
C GLU A 13 -15.48 -27.42 4.26
N ARG A 14 -15.60 -26.71 3.14
CA ARG A 14 -14.57 -26.69 2.08
C ARG A 14 -13.26 -26.07 2.57
N MET A 15 -13.30 -24.88 3.18
CA MET A 15 -12.09 -24.23 3.72
C MET A 15 -11.34 -25.15 4.70
N ALA A 16 -12.05 -25.86 5.57
CA ALA A 16 -11.45 -26.81 6.50
C ALA A 16 -10.80 -28.01 5.78
N ARG A 17 -11.34 -28.42 4.63
CA ARG A 17 -10.85 -29.56 3.84
C ARG A 17 -9.65 -29.20 2.96
N THR A 18 -9.63 -28.00 2.38
CA THR A 18 -8.66 -27.61 1.33
C THR A 18 -7.64 -26.57 1.78
N GLY A 19 -7.88 -25.86 2.88
CA GLY A 19 -7.04 -24.73 3.30
C GLY A 19 -7.23 -23.46 2.45
N GLU A 20 -8.22 -23.44 1.56
CA GLU A 20 -8.51 -22.29 0.69
C GLU A 20 -9.02 -21.08 1.48
N SER A 21 -8.80 -19.88 0.94
CA SER A 21 -9.43 -18.66 1.46
C SER A 21 -10.94 -18.67 1.20
N TYR A 22 -11.68 -17.93 2.02
CA TYR A 22 -13.16 -17.87 1.96
C TYR A 22 -13.69 -17.53 0.56
N MET A 23 -13.04 -16.62 -0.16
CA MET A 23 -13.48 -16.17 -1.50
C MET A 23 -13.35 -17.28 -2.55
N ILE A 24 -12.26 -18.04 -2.53
CA ILE A 24 -12.03 -19.18 -3.42
C ILE A 24 -13.04 -20.30 -3.11
N ALA A 25 -13.18 -20.64 -1.83
CA ALA A 25 -14.12 -21.66 -1.39
C ALA A 25 -15.58 -21.29 -1.72
N ALA A 26 -15.97 -20.03 -1.54
CA ALA A 26 -17.31 -19.54 -1.88
C ALA A 26 -17.59 -19.60 -3.39
N ARG A 27 -16.61 -19.28 -4.22
CA ARG A 27 -16.72 -19.39 -5.69
C ARG A 27 -16.96 -20.82 -6.12
N HIS A 28 -16.20 -21.77 -5.58
CA HIS A 28 -16.39 -23.18 -5.90
C HIS A 28 -17.73 -23.72 -5.41
N VAL A 29 -18.13 -23.39 -4.18
CA VAL A 29 -19.43 -23.81 -3.66
C VAL A 29 -20.59 -23.25 -4.50
N ARG A 30 -20.45 -22.06 -5.10
CA ARG A 30 -21.45 -21.51 -6.04
C ARG A 30 -21.45 -22.25 -7.39
N ALA A 31 -20.27 -22.56 -7.93
CA ALA A 31 -20.17 -23.34 -9.17
C ALA A 31 -20.72 -24.77 -8.99
N ASP A 32 -20.45 -25.40 -7.84
CA ASP A 32 -20.94 -26.73 -7.48
C ASP A 32 -22.45 -26.75 -7.19
N ALA A 33 -23.02 -25.63 -6.72
CA ALA A 33 -24.45 -25.49 -6.45
C ALA A 33 -25.31 -25.43 -7.71
N GLY A 34 -24.69 -25.37 -8.90
CA GLY A 34 -25.39 -25.47 -10.17
C GLY A 34 -26.52 -24.45 -10.28
N ASP A 35 -26.17 -23.16 -10.40
CA ASP A 35 -27.00 -22.25 -11.20
C ASP A 35 -26.92 -22.74 -12.67
N ALA A 36 -27.59 -23.86 -12.94
CA ALA A 36 -28.02 -24.18 -14.28
C ALA A 36 -29.13 -23.17 -14.61
N PRO A 37 -29.00 -22.35 -15.66
CA PRO A 37 -30.11 -21.53 -16.11
C PRO A 37 -31.29 -22.46 -16.34
N GLY A 38 -32.42 -22.18 -15.68
CA GLY A 38 -33.61 -22.99 -15.84
C GLY A 38 -34.03 -23.00 -17.30
N ASP A 39 -33.98 -24.18 -17.91
CA ASP A 39 -34.69 -24.48 -19.16
C ASP A 39 -36.16 -24.14 -18.96
N ASP A 40 -36.62 -23.07 -19.60
CA ASP A 40 -38.03 -22.76 -19.79
C ASP A 40 -38.51 -23.52 -21.05
N PRO A 41 -39.31 -24.58 -20.94
CA PRO A 41 -39.73 -25.35 -22.09
C PRO A 41 -41.01 -24.74 -22.65
N GLY A 42 -40.88 -23.88 -23.66
CA GLY A 42 -41.93 -23.73 -24.67
C GLY A 42 -42.15 -22.33 -25.23
N ALA A 43 -41.61 -22.08 -26.42
CA ALA A 43 -42.36 -21.47 -27.53
C ALA A 43 -41.61 -21.65 -28.86
N ASP A 44 -42.40 -21.94 -29.88
CA ASP A 44 -42.15 -22.38 -31.26
C ASP A 44 -41.15 -21.57 -32.14
N PRO A 45 -40.72 -22.15 -33.29
CA PRO A 45 -39.68 -21.64 -34.17
C PRO A 45 -40.23 -20.72 -35.27
N GLY A 46 -39.36 -19.84 -35.77
CA GLY A 46 -39.51 -19.31 -37.13
C GLY A 46 -39.24 -17.83 -37.26
N VAL A 47 -37.96 -17.47 -37.40
CA VAL A 47 -37.57 -16.38 -38.30
C VAL A 47 -36.13 -16.60 -38.75
N ASP A 48 -35.99 -16.93 -40.04
CA ASP A 48 -34.78 -16.71 -40.81
C ASP A 48 -34.64 -15.19 -41.04
N GLU A 49 -33.79 -14.52 -40.27
CA GLU A 49 -33.28 -13.20 -40.67
C GLU A 49 -31.76 -13.17 -40.53
N ALA A 50 -31.12 -12.98 -41.67
CA ALA A 50 -29.73 -12.60 -41.81
C ALA A 50 -29.51 -11.25 -41.12
N GLY A 51 -29.08 -11.27 -39.86
CA GLY A 51 -28.65 -10.11 -39.09
C GLY A 51 -27.13 -10.16 -38.88
N ASP A 52 -26.48 -9.05 -39.21
CA ASP A 52 -25.04 -8.83 -39.08
C ASP A 52 -24.47 -9.24 -37.70
N PRO A 53 -23.22 -9.75 -37.64
CA PRO A 53 -22.53 -9.99 -36.38
C PRO A 53 -22.05 -8.65 -35.81
N GLU A 54 -22.97 -7.86 -35.25
CA GLU A 54 -22.60 -6.84 -34.27
C GLU A 54 -22.07 -7.56 -33.05
N ALA A 55 -20.74 -7.53 -32.96
CA ALA A 55 -19.95 -7.99 -31.84
C ALA A 55 -20.48 -7.36 -30.56
N ASP A 56 -21.23 -8.15 -29.80
CA ASP A 56 -21.56 -7.92 -28.40
C ASP A 56 -20.26 -7.95 -27.58
N ALA A 57 -19.52 -6.85 -27.65
CA ALA A 57 -18.51 -6.47 -26.69
C ALA A 57 -19.24 -6.10 -25.41
N GLY A 58 -19.76 -7.12 -24.73
CA GLY A 58 -20.38 -7.03 -23.42
C GLY A 58 -19.45 -6.25 -22.51
N ASP A 59 -19.85 -5.00 -22.26
CA ASP A 59 -19.29 -4.09 -21.27
C ASP A 59 -19.56 -4.71 -19.89
N ASP A 60 -18.70 -5.66 -19.52
CA ASP A 60 -18.75 -6.41 -18.25
C ASP A 60 -18.70 -5.37 -17.12
N PRO A 61 -19.81 -5.13 -16.40
CA PRO A 61 -19.97 -3.96 -15.55
C PRO A 61 -18.88 -3.93 -14.49
N ALA A 62 -17.94 -3.01 -14.68
CA ALA A 62 -17.01 -2.49 -13.69
C ALA A 62 -16.42 -3.58 -12.77
N ARG A 63 -15.65 -4.50 -13.36
CA ARG A 63 -14.74 -5.33 -12.57
C ARG A 63 -13.81 -4.40 -11.79
N GLU A 64 -14.04 -4.28 -10.48
CA GLU A 64 -13.26 -3.39 -9.62
C GLU A 64 -11.76 -3.58 -9.90
N PRO A 65 -11.01 -2.51 -10.19
CA PRO A 65 -9.61 -2.64 -10.54
C PRO A 65 -8.89 -3.35 -9.40
N ALA A 66 -8.24 -4.47 -9.72
CA ALA A 66 -7.51 -5.25 -8.74
C ALA A 66 -6.50 -4.34 -8.02
N VAL A 67 -6.53 -4.35 -6.68
CA VAL A 67 -5.61 -3.54 -5.87
C VAL A 67 -4.18 -3.94 -6.23
N PRO A 68 -3.36 -3.01 -6.77
CA PRO A 68 -2.00 -3.34 -7.18
C PRO A 68 -1.17 -3.71 -5.96
N VAL A 69 -0.63 -4.94 -5.95
CA VAL A 69 0.32 -5.39 -4.93
C VAL A 69 1.71 -4.90 -5.34
N LEU A 70 2.30 -4.02 -4.53
CA LEU A 70 3.66 -3.53 -4.72
C LEU A 70 4.63 -4.40 -3.90
N GLU A 71 5.46 -5.19 -4.58
CA GLU A 71 6.54 -5.94 -3.93
C GLU A 71 7.68 -4.98 -3.57
N MET A 72 8.01 -4.93 -2.27
CA MET A 72 9.08 -4.07 -1.75
C MET A 72 10.37 -4.87 -1.62
N ILE A 73 11.51 -4.27 -1.98
CA ILE A 73 12.83 -4.88 -1.84
C ILE A 73 13.35 -4.65 -0.43
N ASP A 74 13.70 -5.71 0.28
CA ASP A 74 14.31 -5.63 1.61
C ASP A 74 15.79 -5.23 1.50
N LEU A 75 16.21 -4.28 2.32
CA LEU A 75 17.57 -3.72 2.34
C LEU A 75 18.33 -4.03 3.63
N ALA A 76 17.91 -5.04 4.41
CA ALA A 76 18.55 -5.40 5.67
C ALA A 76 20.08 -5.55 5.56
N GLU A 77 20.57 -6.30 4.56
CA GLU A 77 22.01 -6.56 4.36
C GLU A 77 22.82 -5.28 4.08
N VAL A 78 22.19 -4.25 3.50
CA VAL A 78 22.81 -2.96 3.19
C VAL A 78 22.72 -2.02 4.39
N ALA A 79 21.61 -2.05 5.11
CA ALA A 79 21.29 -1.13 6.19
C ALA A 79 22.00 -1.49 7.51
N GLU A 80 22.17 -2.77 7.82
CA GLU A 80 22.77 -3.23 9.07
C GLU A 80 24.24 -2.78 9.24
N PRO A 81 25.14 -2.89 8.23
CA PRO A 81 26.50 -2.36 8.33
C PRO A 81 26.55 -0.84 8.53
N LEU A 82 25.51 -0.13 8.11
CA LEU A 82 25.36 1.32 8.31
C LEU A 82 24.79 1.67 9.70
N GLY A 83 24.40 0.68 10.50
CA GLY A 83 23.91 0.86 11.88
C GLY A 83 22.41 1.13 11.99
N PHE A 84 21.63 0.85 10.95
CA PHE A 84 20.17 0.98 11.00
C PHE A 84 19.58 -0.07 11.95
N ARG A 85 18.61 0.34 12.77
CA ARG A 85 17.96 -0.46 13.83
C ARG A 85 16.48 -0.73 13.57
N CYS A 86 16.02 -0.44 12.36
CA CYS A 86 14.66 -0.68 11.90
C CYS A 86 14.70 -1.46 10.58
N ARG A 87 13.56 -2.05 10.19
CA ARG A 87 13.44 -2.65 8.86
C ARG A 87 13.60 -1.55 7.80
N VAL A 88 14.29 -1.85 6.70
CA VAL A 88 14.48 -0.91 5.60
C VAL A 88 14.04 -1.56 4.30
N VAL A 89 13.18 -0.89 3.55
CA VAL A 89 12.70 -1.37 2.26
C VAL A 89 12.75 -0.26 1.22
N ILE A 90 12.91 -0.63 -0.04
CA ILE A 90 12.91 0.29 -1.18
C ILE A 90 11.92 -0.15 -2.25
N GLN A 91 11.28 0.82 -2.89
CA GLN A 91 10.43 0.55 -4.04
C GLN A 91 11.28 0.13 -5.25
N PRO A 92 10.88 -0.91 -6.02
CA PRO A 92 11.67 -1.39 -7.16
C PRO A 92 12.04 -0.31 -8.19
N SER A 93 11.08 0.53 -8.56
CA SER A 93 11.30 1.63 -9.51
C SER A 93 12.31 2.67 -9.02
N LEU A 94 12.52 2.79 -7.70
CA LEU A 94 13.56 3.63 -7.14
C LEU A 94 14.92 2.92 -7.12
N ALA A 95 14.96 1.63 -6.77
CA ALA A 95 16.19 0.83 -6.78
C ALA A 95 16.85 0.77 -8.17
N GLU A 96 16.07 0.84 -9.24
CA GLU A 96 16.58 0.94 -10.61
C GLU A 96 17.33 2.25 -10.89
N ARG A 97 16.99 3.33 -10.19
CA ARG A 97 17.51 4.68 -10.44
C ARG A 97 18.56 5.15 -9.44
N VAL A 98 18.59 4.54 -8.27
CA VAL A 98 19.42 4.97 -7.14
C VAL A 98 20.30 3.82 -6.67
N ASP A 99 21.49 4.15 -6.17
CA ASP A 99 22.30 3.24 -5.37
C ASP A 99 21.82 3.27 -3.91
N ALA A 100 21.26 2.15 -3.43
CA ALA A 100 20.63 2.08 -2.12
C ALA A 100 21.62 2.30 -0.97
N ALA A 101 22.85 1.81 -1.09
CA ALA A 101 23.88 1.98 -0.07
C ALA A 101 24.26 3.46 0.10
N THR A 102 24.46 4.15 -1.03
CA THR A 102 24.75 5.60 -1.05
C THR A 102 23.58 6.40 -0.49
N ALA A 103 22.34 6.06 -0.84
CA ALA A 103 21.15 6.71 -0.29
C ALA A 103 21.05 6.57 1.24
N LEU A 104 21.27 5.36 1.76
CA LEU A 104 21.21 5.08 3.20
C LEU A 104 22.39 5.69 3.96
N ALA A 105 23.60 5.67 3.40
CA ALA A 105 24.75 6.36 3.96
C ALA A 105 24.48 7.87 4.06
N ARG A 106 23.93 8.46 3.00
CA ARG A 106 23.57 9.88 2.98
C ARG A 106 22.51 10.22 4.02
N LEU A 107 21.47 9.40 4.16
CA LEU A 107 20.46 9.56 5.22
C LEU A 107 21.10 9.51 6.61
N ARG A 108 21.96 8.52 6.87
CA ARG A 108 22.65 8.38 8.15
C ARG A 108 23.47 9.64 8.47
N ASP A 109 24.24 10.12 7.51
CA ASP A 109 25.09 11.31 7.69
C ASP A 109 24.25 12.54 8.02
N VAL A 110 23.12 12.73 7.33
CA VAL A 110 22.17 13.82 7.63
C VAL A 110 21.66 13.69 9.07
N LEU A 111 21.19 12.50 9.48
CA LEU A 111 20.68 12.27 10.84
C LEU A 111 21.74 12.49 11.93
N LEU A 112 23.00 12.17 11.64
CA LEU A 112 24.13 12.40 12.56
C LEU A 112 24.58 13.86 12.58
N ALA A 113 24.42 14.60 11.49
CA ALA A 113 24.76 16.03 11.43
C ALA A 113 23.71 16.90 12.13
N THR A 114 22.44 16.50 12.13
CA THR A 114 21.31 17.29 12.66
C THR A 114 20.96 16.93 14.10
N THR A 115 21.95 16.76 14.98
CA THR A 115 21.70 16.23 16.32
C THR A 115 20.87 17.15 17.23
N MET A 116 20.93 18.45 17.00
CA MET A 116 20.19 19.47 17.76
C MET A 116 18.85 19.85 17.12
N ASP A 117 18.54 19.31 15.93
CA ASP A 117 17.29 19.61 15.25
C ASP A 117 16.19 18.67 15.73
N ARG A 118 15.14 19.28 16.31
CA ARG A 118 13.96 18.57 16.82
C ARG A 118 13.18 17.89 15.69
N ALA A 119 13.16 18.46 14.49
CA ALA A 119 12.43 17.88 13.37
C ALA A 119 13.01 16.51 12.95
N PHE A 120 14.30 16.26 13.19
CA PHE A 120 14.96 14.98 12.93
C PHE A 120 14.95 14.02 14.13
N GLU A 121 14.45 14.45 15.30
CA GLU A 121 14.52 13.67 16.53
C GLU A 121 13.80 12.32 16.42
N MET A 122 12.58 12.33 15.86
CA MET A 122 11.77 11.13 15.66
C MET A 122 12.50 10.14 14.73
N MET A 123 12.88 10.58 13.53
CA MET A 123 13.54 9.71 12.55
C MET A 123 14.83 9.12 13.10
N ARG A 124 15.69 9.93 13.72
CA ARG A 124 16.95 9.47 14.33
C ARG A 124 16.74 8.47 15.45
N SER A 125 15.73 8.70 16.29
CA SER A 125 15.36 7.81 17.39
C SER A 125 14.93 6.42 16.92
N VAL A 126 14.16 6.37 15.84
CA VAL A 126 13.73 5.10 15.24
C VAL A 126 14.87 4.44 14.48
N VAL A 127 15.47 5.18 13.55
CA VAL A 127 16.42 4.64 12.56
C VAL A 127 17.75 4.22 13.21
N LEU A 128 18.31 5.05 14.09
CA LEU A 128 19.66 4.81 14.64
C LEU A 128 19.63 4.20 16.05
N ARG A 129 18.53 4.38 16.80
CA ARG A 129 18.42 3.90 18.19
C ARG A 129 17.42 2.76 18.36
N GLY A 130 16.65 2.42 17.34
CA GLY A 130 15.70 1.30 17.38
C GLY A 130 14.47 1.56 18.26
N LEU A 131 14.14 2.82 18.54
CA LEU A 131 12.93 3.15 19.28
C LEU A 131 11.70 2.77 18.45
N ARG A 132 10.66 2.28 19.14
CA ARG A 132 9.39 1.82 18.54
C ARG A 132 8.24 2.71 19.01
N PRO A 133 8.21 3.99 18.61
CA PRO A 133 7.15 4.90 19.00
C PRO A 133 5.83 4.45 18.39
N ARG A 134 4.75 4.63 19.15
CA ARG A 134 3.39 4.53 18.63
C ARG A 134 2.90 5.91 18.24
N ILE A 135 2.24 6.01 17.11
CA ILE A 135 1.73 7.28 16.61
C ILE A 135 0.22 7.35 16.80
N ARG A 136 -0.26 8.52 17.21
CA ARG A 136 -1.68 8.83 17.17
C ARG A 136 -2.01 9.30 15.77
N LEU A 137 -2.95 8.65 15.08
CA LEU A 137 -3.42 9.13 13.78
C LEU A 137 -4.52 10.17 14.00
N VAL A 138 -4.17 11.44 13.78
CA VAL A 138 -5.10 12.58 13.80
C VAL A 138 -5.14 13.25 12.42
N ALA A 139 -6.22 13.97 12.10
CA ALA A 139 -6.43 14.60 10.79
C ALA A 139 -5.28 15.53 10.40
N GLU A 140 -4.76 16.30 11.37
CA GLU A 140 -3.66 17.24 11.19
C GLU A 140 -2.37 16.56 10.69
N ASN A 141 -2.13 15.31 11.11
CA ASN A 141 -0.97 14.56 10.64
C ASN A 141 -1.07 14.25 9.15
N PHE A 142 -2.29 13.98 8.66
CA PHE A 142 -2.50 13.65 7.26
C PHE A 142 -2.36 14.89 6.36
N GLU A 143 -2.78 16.07 6.83
CA GLU A 143 -2.56 17.34 6.13
C GLU A 143 -1.07 17.71 6.03
N ASP A 144 -0.31 17.55 7.13
CA ASP A 144 1.16 17.75 7.12
C ASP A 144 1.83 16.81 6.12
N VAL A 145 1.49 15.52 6.17
CA VAL A 145 2.00 14.51 5.22
C VAL A 145 1.69 14.90 3.78
N GLY A 146 0.44 15.29 3.48
CA GLY A 146 0.03 15.70 2.14
C GLY A 146 0.80 16.91 1.63
N ARG A 147 0.92 17.96 2.46
CA ARG A 147 1.68 19.18 2.14
C ARG A 147 3.16 18.88 1.91
N PHE A 148 3.75 18.07 2.77
CA PHE A 148 5.15 17.68 2.67
C PHE A 148 5.42 16.89 1.38
N VAL A 149 4.57 15.92 1.07
CA VAL A 149 4.63 15.12 -0.15
C VAL A 149 4.56 15.99 -1.40
N VAL A 150 3.63 16.96 -1.46
CA VAL A 150 3.54 17.89 -2.61
C VAL A 150 4.84 18.65 -2.78
N ARG A 151 5.42 19.18 -1.69
CA ARG A 151 6.71 19.89 -1.74
C ARG A 151 7.84 18.98 -2.22
N ALA A 152 7.93 17.76 -1.70
CA ALA A 152 8.94 16.78 -2.09
C ALA A 152 8.82 16.41 -3.58
N ALA A 153 7.61 16.27 -4.11
CA ALA A 153 7.35 16.01 -5.53
C ALA A 153 7.81 17.18 -6.44
N HIS A 154 7.85 18.40 -5.91
CA HIS A 154 8.46 19.56 -6.57
C HIS A 154 9.98 19.68 -6.33
N GLY A 155 10.63 18.64 -5.82
CA GLY A 155 12.07 18.60 -5.58
C GLY A 155 12.54 19.40 -4.36
N ILE A 156 11.61 19.84 -3.50
CA ILE A 156 11.94 20.59 -2.29
C ILE A 156 12.36 19.60 -1.21
N ALA A 157 13.66 19.60 -0.88
CA ALA A 157 14.21 18.82 0.22
C ALA A 157 13.77 19.37 1.59
N GLY A 158 13.79 18.52 2.61
CA GLY A 158 13.43 18.89 3.97
C GLY A 158 12.80 17.74 4.74
N VAL A 159 12.39 18.01 5.97
CA VAL A 159 11.76 17.04 6.89
C VAL A 159 10.31 17.44 7.15
N SER A 160 9.41 16.47 7.35
CA SER A 160 8.02 16.76 7.75
C SER A 160 7.96 17.30 9.17
N GLU A 161 6.90 18.01 9.52
CA GLU A 161 6.76 18.63 10.84
C GLU A 161 6.76 17.57 11.95
N ALA A 162 6.10 16.44 11.70
CA ALA A 162 6.09 15.30 12.61
C ALA A 162 7.36 14.44 12.57
N GLY A 163 8.37 14.78 11.76
CA GLY A 163 9.70 14.15 11.76
C GLY A 163 9.75 12.70 11.32
N HIS A 164 8.71 12.20 10.64
CA HIS A 164 8.62 10.82 10.16
C HIS A 164 8.81 10.71 8.64
N MET A 165 8.96 11.84 7.93
CA MET A 165 9.32 11.87 6.51
C MET A 165 10.50 12.81 6.28
N LEU A 166 11.39 12.44 5.37
CA LEU A 166 12.54 13.24 4.96
C LEU A 166 12.71 13.12 3.44
N ALA A 167 12.86 14.24 2.75
CA ALA A 167 13.15 14.31 1.33
C ALA A 167 14.57 14.83 1.13
N LEU A 168 15.39 14.07 0.39
CA LEU A 168 16.76 14.45 0.05
C LEU A 168 17.00 14.30 -1.45
N THR A 169 17.88 15.13 -1.99
CA THR A 169 18.49 14.90 -3.30
C THR A 169 19.76 14.09 -3.12
N ILE A 170 19.89 13.01 -3.87
CA ILE A 170 21.08 12.15 -3.90
C ILE A 170 21.53 11.94 -5.33
N ASP A 171 22.79 11.56 -5.51
CA ASP A 171 23.29 11.18 -6.83
C ASP A 171 22.69 9.84 -7.25
N GLY A 172 21.83 9.86 -8.26
CA GLY A 172 21.28 8.68 -8.89
C GLY A 172 22.15 8.19 -10.05
N LYS A 173 21.83 6.98 -10.53
CA LYS A 173 22.50 6.32 -11.66
C LYS A 173 22.41 7.10 -12.97
N ARG A 174 21.42 7.99 -13.09
CA ARG A 174 21.15 8.82 -14.29
C ARG A 174 21.19 10.33 -13.98
N GLY A 175 21.87 10.72 -12.91
CA GLY A 175 21.90 12.09 -12.39
C GLY A 175 21.13 12.24 -11.07
N PRO A 176 20.97 13.48 -10.57
CA PRO A 176 20.33 13.72 -9.28
C PRO A 176 18.92 13.12 -9.20
N ALA A 177 18.64 12.41 -8.11
CA ALA A 177 17.35 11.80 -7.83
C ALA A 177 16.82 12.31 -6.48
N HIS A 178 15.53 12.65 -6.45
CA HIS A 178 14.84 12.99 -5.22
C HIS A 178 14.32 11.71 -4.55
N VAL A 179 14.72 11.48 -3.31
CA VAL A 179 14.30 10.32 -2.53
C VAL A 179 13.52 10.77 -1.32
N LEU A 180 12.36 10.15 -1.14
CA LEU A 180 11.52 10.29 0.03
C LEU A 180 11.74 9.09 0.95
N PHE A 181 12.23 9.38 2.15
CA PHE A 181 12.39 8.45 3.26
C PHE A 181 11.19 8.60 4.18
N ALA A 182 10.36 7.57 4.34
CA ALA A 182 9.16 7.61 5.15
C ALA A 182 9.19 6.50 6.22
N LEU A 183 8.93 6.86 7.47
CA LEU A 183 8.78 5.90 8.56
C LEU A 183 7.33 5.42 8.64
N GLN A 184 7.15 4.11 8.50
CA GLN A 184 5.93 3.42 8.85
C GLN A 184 6.01 2.98 10.31
N LEU A 185 5.21 3.65 11.16
CA LEU A 185 5.14 3.42 12.60
C LEU A 185 3.81 2.74 12.96
N THR A 186 3.78 2.10 14.13
CA THR A 186 2.57 1.42 14.62
C THR A 186 1.57 2.45 15.17
N PRO A 187 0.32 2.52 14.67
CA PRO A 187 -0.69 3.36 15.28
C PRO A 187 -1.04 2.91 16.70
N ASP A 188 -1.43 3.84 17.56
CA ASP A 188 -1.82 3.58 18.95
C ASP A 188 -3.01 2.62 19.10
N PHE A 189 -3.96 2.65 18.15
CA PHE A 189 -5.12 1.75 18.15
C PHE A 189 -4.84 0.32 17.66
N VAL A 190 -3.68 0.05 17.06
CA VAL A 190 -3.31 -1.30 16.59
C VAL A 190 -2.71 -2.08 17.74
N GLN A 191 -3.35 -3.16 18.20
CA GLN A 191 -2.89 -3.92 19.39
C GLN A 191 -1.54 -4.63 19.20
N THR A 192 -1.14 -4.92 17.96
CA THR A 192 0.11 -5.63 17.67
C THR A 192 1.26 -4.65 17.46
N ASP A 193 2.33 -4.81 18.23
CA ASP A 193 3.57 -4.07 17.99
C ASP A 193 4.21 -4.55 16.69
N ARG A 194 4.30 -3.65 15.72
CA ARG A 194 5.05 -3.87 14.48
C ARG A 194 6.42 -3.24 14.61
N GLU A 195 7.41 -3.90 14.01
CA GLU A 195 8.72 -3.30 13.83
C GLU A 195 8.60 -2.05 12.94
N PRO A 196 9.18 -0.91 13.34
CA PRO A 196 9.24 0.26 12.49
C PRO A 196 9.90 -0.07 11.15
N CYS A 197 9.33 0.45 10.07
CA CYS A 197 9.83 0.23 8.72
C CYS A 197 10.17 1.57 8.07
N LEU A 198 11.41 1.73 7.61
CA LEU A 198 11.85 2.85 6.79
C LEU A 198 11.65 2.49 5.32
N ILE A 199 10.82 3.26 4.64
CA ILE A 199 10.47 3.08 3.23
C ILE A 199 11.20 4.13 2.40
N LEU A 200 11.93 3.69 1.37
CA LEU A 200 12.53 4.55 0.35
C LEU A 200 11.63 4.52 -0.89
N THR A 201 11.10 5.69 -1.27
CA THR A 201 10.22 5.84 -2.43
C THR A 201 10.55 7.12 -3.20
N ASP A 202 10.04 7.19 -4.42
CA ASP A 202 10.03 8.41 -5.22
C ASP A 202 8.80 9.24 -4.84
N PRO A 203 8.97 10.54 -4.52
CA PRO A 203 7.86 11.42 -4.20
C PRO A 203 6.81 11.55 -5.32
N GLY A 204 7.14 11.20 -6.57
CA GLY A 204 6.20 11.17 -7.71
C GLY A 204 5.55 9.80 -7.99
N SER A 205 5.80 8.77 -7.17
CA SER A 205 5.26 7.43 -7.44
C SER A 205 3.78 7.28 -7.04
N HIS A 206 3.06 6.35 -7.68
CA HIS A 206 1.67 6.02 -7.35
C HIS A 206 1.44 5.60 -5.88
N THR A 207 2.48 5.14 -5.19
CA THR A 207 2.43 4.85 -3.75
C THR A 207 2.04 6.10 -2.96
N VAL A 208 2.53 7.26 -3.40
CA VAL A 208 2.23 8.56 -2.81
C VAL A 208 0.78 8.96 -3.09
N ASP A 209 0.27 8.65 -4.27
CA ASP A 209 -1.15 8.86 -4.60
C ASP A 209 -2.06 7.95 -3.77
N ALA A 210 -1.63 6.71 -3.51
CA ALA A 210 -2.35 5.81 -2.60
C ALA A 210 -2.35 6.34 -1.15
N LEU A 211 -1.23 6.92 -0.69
CA LEU A 211 -1.17 7.61 0.60
C LEU A 211 -2.11 8.82 0.64
N ARG A 212 -2.19 9.61 -0.44
CA ARG A 212 -3.14 10.71 -0.57
C ARG A 212 -4.60 10.24 -0.57
N GLY A 213 -4.90 9.13 -1.25
CA GLY A 213 -6.23 8.53 -1.25
C GLY A 213 -6.64 8.01 0.14
N LEU A 214 -5.71 7.40 0.86
CA LEU A 214 -5.93 6.93 2.23
C LEU A 214 -6.15 8.09 3.20
N VAL A 215 -5.37 9.17 3.07
CA VAL A 215 -5.57 10.43 3.79
C VAL A 215 -7.01 10.92 3.60
N HIS A 216 -7.47 11.06 2.36
CA HIS A 216 -8.82 11.53 2.07
C HIS A 216 -9.91 10.63 2.68
N SER A 217 -9.80 9.31 2.50
CA SER A 217 -10.78 8.37 3.04
C SER A 217 -10.83 8.37 4.58
N VAL A 218 -9.68 8.51 5.24
CA VAL A 218 -9.62 8.56 6.71
C VAL A 218 -10.17 9.88 7.24
N THR A 219 -9.85 11.01 6.59
CA THR A 219 -10.40 12.32 6.99
C THR A 219 -11.92 12.37 6.87
N GLU A 220 -12.51 11.78 5.82
CA GLU A 220 -13.97 11.74 5.68
C GLU A 220 -14.65 10.92 6.79
N ASN A 221 -14.02 9.82 7.22
CA ASN A 221 -14.57 8.93 8.23
C ASN A 221 -14.35 9.39 9.69
N LEU A 222 -13.37 10.26 9.94
CA LEU A 222 -13.04 10.75 11.28
C LEU A 222 -13.79 12.03 11.69
N THR A 223 -14.51 12.69 10.79
CA THR A 223 -15.40 13.80 11.13
C THR A 223 -16.68 13.27 11.79
N PRO A 224 -16.91 13.49 13.10
CA PRO A 224 -18.18 13.14 13.73
C PRO A 224 -19.30 13.99 13.11
N ARG A 225 -20.37 13.33 12.65
CA ARG A 225 -21.62 13.98 12.23
C ARG A 225 -22.37 14.58 13.40
#